data_AF-A0A519H4J4-F1
#
_entry.id   AF-A0A519H4J4-F1
#
_cell.length_a   1.000
_cell.length_b   1.000
_cell.length_c   1.000
_cell.angle_alpha   90.00
_cell.angle_beta   90.00
_cell.angle_gamma   90.00
#
_symmetry.space_group_name_H-M   'P 1'
#
loop_
_entity.id
_entity.type
_entity.pdbx_description
1 polymer ?
#
loop_
_entity_poly.entity_id
_entity_poly.type
_entity_poly.pdbx_seq_one_letter_code
_entity_poly.pdbx_strand_id
1 'polypeptide(L)'
;MRVTEARVLLRRASDAVQDVRSRLPALIAATSWRSPSAREFRVAVEEWGGVLARAAEELARWDDDLARACAVRESAGARNDPPTADAHGDWQVFGDRSP
;
A
#
# COMPACT_ATOMS: atom_id res chain seq x y z
N MET A 1 8.61 6.80 11.15
CA MET A 1 7.29 6.29 10.69
C MET A 1 7.42 4.80 10.41
N ARG A 2 6.57 3.95 11.00
CA ARG A 2 6.63 2.48 10.81
C ARG A 2 5.86 2.08 9.54
N VAL A 3 6.25 0.99 8.86
CA VAL A 3 5.57 0.49 7.63
C VAL A 3 4.05 0.32 7.84
N THR A 4 3.66 -0.20 8.99
CA THR A 4 2.24 -0.37 9.36
C THR A 4 1.48 0.95 9.41
N GLU A 5 2.11 2.01 9.91
CA GLU A 5 1.52 3.34 9.99
C GLU A 5 1.34 3.95 8.60
N ALA A 6 2.34 3.80 7.72
CA ALA A 6 2.24 4.22 6.32
C ALA A 6 1.09 3.51 5.58
N ARG A 7 0.92 2.20 5.76
CA ARG A 7 -0.20 1.44 5.18
C ARG A 7 -1.56 1.92 5.70
N VAL A 8 -1.67 2.21 6.99
CA VAL A 8 -2.91 2.74 7.58
C VAL A 8 -3.25 4.10 6.99
N LEU A 9 -2.27 4.98 6.81
CA LEU A 9 -2.48 6.30 6.21
C LEU A 9 -2.88 6.19 4.72
N LEU A 10 -2.21 5.36 3.94
CA LEU A 10 -2.55 5.12 2.53
C LEU A 10 -3.97 4.58 2.38
N ARG A 11 -4.36 3.62 3.22
CA ARG A 11 -5.71 3.07 3.21
C ARG A 11 -6.76 4.12 3.54
N ARG A 12 -6.55 4.91 4.60
CA ARG A 12 -7.47 6.01 4.97
C ARG A 12 -7.61 7.05 3.85
N ALA A 13 -6.51 7.38 3.18
CA ALA A 13 -6.53 8.31 2.05
C ALA A 13 -7.32 7.72 0.87
N SER A 14 -7.11 6.44 0.55
CA SER A 14 -7.84 5.73 -0.50
C SER A 14 -9.34 5.69 -0.18
N ASP A 15 -9.71 5.30 1.04
CA ASP A 15 -11.10 5.25 1.50
C ASP A 15 -11.78 6.64 1.38
N ALA A 16 -11.08 7.71 1.78
CA ALA A 16 -11.59 9.08 1.66
C ALA A 16 -11.80 9.51 0.20
N VAL A 17 -10.86 9.19 -0.70
CA VAL A 17 -11.01 9.49 -2.14
C VAL A 17 -12.20 8.73 -2.72
N GLN A 18 -12.39 7.46 -2.37
CA GLN A 18 -13.51 6.67 -2.88
C GLN A 18 -14.86 7.15 -2.35
N ASP A 19 -14.95 7.50 -1.07
CA ASP A 19 -16.17 8.08 -0.48
C ASP A 19 -16.58 9.35 -1.22
N VAL A 20 -15.64 10.27 -1.45
CA VAL A 20 -15.91 11.50 -2.21
C VAL A 20 -16.33 11.20 -3.65
N ARG A 21 -15.61 10.31 -4.35
CA ARG A 21 -15.93 9.94 -5.74
C ARG A 21 -17.32 9.32 -5.89
N SER A 22 -17.74 8.52 -4.92
CA SER A 22 -19.06 7.87 -4.93
C SER A 22 -20.22 8.88 -4.95
N ARG A 23 -19.99 10.12 -4.52
CA ARG A 23 -20.99 11.19 -4.45
C ARG A 23 -21.08 12.02 -5.73
N LEU A 24 -20.09 11.94 -6.62
CA LEU A 24 -20.06 12.71 -7.87
C LEU A 24 -21.29 12.50 -8.76
N PRO A 25 -21.79 11.26 -8.97
CA PRO A 25 -22.98 11.05 -9.81
C PRO A 25 -24.22 11.76 -9.26
N ALA A 26 -24.39 11.79 -7.94
CA ALA A 26 -25.50 12.49 -7.30
C ALA A 26 -25.39 14.01 -7.47
N LEU A 27 -24.18 14.57 -7.35
CA LEU A 27 -23.92 15.99 -7.59
C LEU A 27 -24.22 16.38 -9.04
N ILE A 28 -23.81 15.55 -10.01
CA ILE A 28 -24.11 15.76 -11.43
C ILE A 28 -25.62 15.69 -11.67
N ALA A 29 -26.31 14.67 -11.12
CA ALA A 29 -27.75 14.52 -11.26
C ALA A 29 -28.54 15.70 -10.66
N ALA A 30 -28.06 16.27 -9.54
CA ALA A 30 -28.66 17.44 -8.91
C ALA A 30 -28.60 18.70 -9.79
N THR A 31 -27.75 18.74 -10.82
CA THR A 31 -27.56 19.89 -11.72
C THR A 31 -28.43 19.84 -12.97
N SER A 32 -29.57 19.15 -12.90
CA SER A 32 -30.46 18.88 -14.05
C SER A 32 -31.19 20.11 -14.63
N TRP A 33 -31.07 21.30 -14.02
CA TRP A 33 -31.75 22.50 -14.49
C TRP A 33 -31.00 23.21 -15.64
N ARG A 34 -31.77 23.73 -16.61
CA ARG A 34 -31.23 24.40 -17.81
C ARG A 34 -30.78 25.83 -17.50
N SER A 35 -29.62 25.98 -16.86
CA SER A 35 -28.94 27.28 -16.69
C SER A 35 -27.48 27.21 -17.10
N PRO A 36 -26.87 28.32 -17.55
CA PRO A 36 -25.42 28.40 -17.78
C PRO A 36 -24.61 27.98 -16.54
N SER A 37 -25.02 28.43 -15.34
CA SER A 37 -24.35 28.11 -14.09
C SER A 37 -24.39 26.61 -13.74
N ALA A 38 -25.48 25.90 -14.04
CA ALA A 38 -25.54 24.45 -13.88
C ALA A 38 -24.54 23.73 -14.78
N ARG A 39 -24.40 24.21 -16.03
CA ARG A 39 -23.43 23.64 -16.98
C ARG A 39 -22.00 23.84 -16.49
N GLU A 40 -21.66 25.04 -16.04
CA GLU A 40 -20.33 25.36 -15.48
C GLU A 40 -20.03 24.52 -14.24
N PHE A 41 -20.99 24.42 -13.32
CA PHE A 41 -20.84 23.57 -12.13
C PHE A 41 -20.63 22.10 -12.51
N ARG A 42 -21.38 21.57 -13.47
CA ARG A 42 -21.20 20.19 -13.95
C ARG A 42 -19.79 19.98 -14.50
N VAL A 43 -19.27 20.90 -15.31
CA VAL A 43 -17.89 20.84 -15.83
C VAL A 43 -16.89 20.82 -14.68
N ALA A 44 -17.05 21.70 -13.69
CA ALA A 44 -16.16 21.73 -12.52
C ALA A 44 -16.21 20.42 -11.71
N VAL A 45 -17.38 19.81 -11.55
CA VAL A 45 -17.53 18.50 -10.88
C VAL A 45 -16.88 17.38 -11.68
N GLU A 46 -16.99 17.39 -13.01
CA GLU A 46 -16.32 16.42 -13.89
C GLU A 46 -14.80 16.55 -13.82
N GLU A 47 -14.27 17.78 -13.87
CA GLU A 47 -12.84 18.08 -13.71
C GLU A 47 -12.31 17.62 -12.35
N TRP A 48 -13.06 17.93 -11.28
CA TRP A 48 -12.73 17.47 -9.94
C TRP A 48 -12.75 15.95 -9.83
N GLY A 49 -13.71 15.28 -10.48
CA GLY A 49 -13.73 13.82 -10.61
C GLY A 49 -12.48 13.26 -11.29
N GLY A 50 -11.96 13.95 -12.31
CA GLY A 50 -10.69 13.62 -12.95
C GLY A 50 -9.48 13.76 -12.02
N VAL A 51 -9.45 14.80 -11.17
CA VAL A 51 -8.40 14.96 -10.15
C VAL A 51 -8.46 13.83 -9.12
N LEU A 52 -9.65 13.48 -8.63
CA LEU A 52 -9.83 12.37 -7.69
C LEU A 52 -9.44 11.02 -8.31
N ALA A 53 -9.62 10.85 -9.62
CA ALA A 53 -9.17 9.66 -10.33
C ALA A 53 -7.65 9.52 -10.33
N ARG A 54 -6.94 10.59 -10.69
CA ARG A 54 -5.46 10.61 -10.63
C ARG A 54 -4.95 10.39 -9.20
N ALA A 55 -5.61 10.99 -8.21
CA ALA A 55 -5.25 10.79 -6.81
C ALA A 55 -5.39 9.31 -6.38
N ALA A 56 -6.46 8.63 -6.80
CA ALA A 56 -6.63 7.20 -6.53
C ALA A 56 -5.53 6.35 -7.20
N GLU A 57 -5.13 6.69 -8.43
CA GLU A 57 -4.05 6.00 -9.14
C GLU A 57 -2.69 6.17 -8.45
N GLU A 58 -2.37 7.38 -7.99
CA GLU A 58 -1.13 7.64 -7.23
C GLU A 58 -1.13 6.91 -5.88
N LEU A 59 -2.26 6.89 -5.17
CA LEU A 59 -2.38 6.15 -3.91
C LEU A 59 -2.18 4.64 -4.10
N ALA A 60 -2.75 4.07 -5.16
CA ALA A 60 -2.54 2.66 -5.51
C ALA A 60 -1.06 2.38 -5.82
N ARG A 61 -0.41 3.27 -6.60
CA ARG A 61 1.02 3.17 -6.91
C ARG A 61 1.90 3.20 -5.66
N TRP A 62 1.60 4.09 -4.73
CA TRP A 62 2.36 4.18 -3.48
C TRP A 62 2.18 2.94 -2.59
N ASP A 63 0.98 2.33 -2.58
CA ASP A 63 0.77 1.07 -1.86
C ASP A 63 1.56 -0.08 -2.48
N ASP A 64 1.59 -0.17 -3.82
CA ASP A 64 2.41 -1.14 -4.56
C ASP A 64 3.92 -0.94 -4.30
N ASP A 65 4.39 0.31 -4.34
CA ASP A 65 5.79 0.65 -4.04
C ASP A 65 6.18 0.25 -2.62
N LEU A 66 5.29 0.50 -1.65
CA LEU A 66 5.50 0.12 -0.26
C LEU A 66 5.52 -1.41 -0.10
N ALA A 67 4.63 -2.13 -0.79
CA ALA A 67 4.61 -3.59 -0.78
C ALA A 67 5.91 -4.17 -1.37
N ARG A 68 6.39 -3.64 -2.50
CA ARG A 68 7.66 -4.04 -3.11
C ARG A 68 8.85 -3.80 -2.18
N ALA A 69 8.92 -2.63 -1.55
CA ALA A 69 10.00 -2.31 -0.62
C ALA A 69 10.04 -3.25 0.59
N CYS A 70 8.87 -3.68 1.09
CA CYS A 70 8.78 -4.66 2.18
C CYS A 70 9.28 -6.05 1.75
N ALA A 71 8.85 -6.54 0.60
CA ALA A 71 9.25 -7.85 0.08
C ALA A 71 10.77 -7.95 -0.17
N VAL A 72 11.39 -6.88 -0.68
CA VAL A 72 12.85 -6.82 -0.87
C VAL A 72 13.58 -6.92 0.48
N ARG A 73 13.08 -6.23 1.51
CA ARG A 73 13.69 -6.27 2.85
C ARG A 73 13.58 -7.64 3.50
N GLU A 74 12.42 -8.30 3.39
CA GLU A 74 12.20 -9.66 3.90
C GLU A 74 13.14 -10.66 3.21
N SER A 75 13.30 -10.54 1.90
CA SER A 75 14.20 -11.39 1.10
C SER A 75 15.69 -11.10 1.34
N ALA A 76 16.04 -9.93 1.86
CA ALA A 76 17.40 -9.57 2.27
C ALA A 76 17.72 -10.04 3.69
N GLY A 77 16.73 -10.03 4.59
CA GLY A 77 16.85 -10.58 5.95
C GLY A 77 17.05 -12.10 5.93
N ALA A 78 16.27 -12.82 5.14
CA ALA A 78 16.37 -14.28 5.01
C ALA A 78 17.71 -14.79 4.44
N ARG A 79 18.49 -13.93 3.78
CA ARG A 79 19.84 -14.26 3.28
C ARG A 79 20.96 -14.00 4.28
N ASN A 80 20.69 -13.25 5.35
CA ASN A 80 21.67 -12.88 6.36
C ASN A 80 21.49 -13.65 7.68
N ASP A 81 20.48 -14.52 7.79
CA ASP A 81 20.43 -15.49 8.89
C ASP A 81 21.54 -16.53 8.67
N PRO A 82 22.56 -16.60 9.54
CA PRO A 82 23.52 -17.69 9.49
C PRO A 82 22.75 -19.01 9.71
N PRO A 83 23.15 -20.12 9.07
CA PRO A 83 22.55 -21.41 9.35
C PRO A 83 22.61 -21.64 10.86
N THR A 84 21.44 -21.71 11.50
CA THR A 84 21.32 -22.14 12.89
C THR A 84 22.06 -23.46 12.99
N ALA A 85 23.05 -23.49 13.88
CA ALA A 85 23.93 -24.62 14.13
C ALA A 85 23.13 -25.80 14.73
N ASP A 86 22.30 -26.42 13.91
CA ASP A 86 21.64 -27.70 14.15
C ASP A 86 22.27 -28.73 13.21
N ALA A 87 23.60 -28.88 13.30
CA ALA A 87 24.29 -30.04 12.76
C ALA A 87 25.61 -30.23 13.52
N HIS A 88 25.75 -31.39 14.14
CA HIS A 88 26.91 -31.89 14.89
C HIS A 88 26.98 -31.53 16.38
N GLY A 89 25.97 -31.97 17.12
CA GLY A 89 26.26 -32.75 18.32
C GLY A 89 26.87 -34.09 17.91
N ASP A 90 28.18 -34.14 17.69
CA ASP A 90 28.94 -35.40 17.65
C ASP A 90 30.44 -35.14 17.89
N TRP A 91 30.78 -34.61 19.08
CA TRP A 91 32.15 -34.72 19.59
C TRP A 91 32.26 -36.06 20.33
N GLN A 92 32.36 -37.14 19.58
CA GLN A 92 32.73 -38.45 20.12
C GLN A 92 34.08 -38.35 20.82
N VAL A 93 34.01 -38.45 22.14
CA VAL A 93 34.90 -39.19 23.05
C VAL A 93 36.07 -39.89 22.34
N PHE A 94 37.23 -39.25 22.33
CA PHE A 94 38.51 -39.96 22.28
C PHE A 94 39.21 -39.78 23.62
N GLY A 95 38.73 -40.53 24.61
CA GLY A 95 39.43 -40.84 25.84
C GLY A 95 39.94 -42.28 25.79
N ASP A 96 41.22 -42.43 26.12
CA ASP A 96 41.91 -43.65 26.55
C ASP A 96 41.91 -44.89 25.64
N ARG A 97 43.06 -45.11 24.98
CA ARG A 97 43.73 -46.41 24.98
C ARG A 97 45.25 -46.26 25.07
N SER A 98 45.79 -46.39 26.28
CA SER A 98 47.11 -46.99 26.52
C SER A 98 46.90 -48.48 26.82
N PRO A 99 47.76 -49.36 26.29
CA PRO A 99 48.81 -49.93 27.14
C PRO A 99 50.21 -49.86 26.56
#